data_AF-A0A1T1BD50-F1
#
_entry.id   AF-A0A1T1BD50-F1
#
_cell.length_a   1.000
_cell.length_b   1.000
_cell.length_c   1.000
_cell.angle_alpha   90.00
_cell.angle_beta   90.00
_cell.angle_gamma   90.00
#
_symmetry.space_group_name_H-M   'P 1'
#
loop_
_entity.id
_entity.type
_entity.pdbx_description
1 polymer ?
#
loop_
_entity_poly.entity_id
_entity_poly.type
_entity_poly.pdbx_seq_one_letter_code
_entity_poly.pdbx_strand_id
1 'polypeptide(L)'
;MRIEDMNWAMVAETLRTEDRCVLPLGCTEQHATLSLATDTRLAARVAAEAADGLGVPVFPALPYGVTPSFTAYPGTVSLRVGTYLALLDDLLSGLHAQGFRRILIVNGHGGNSPGQGWLGEWLARHPDARVQWHNWWNAPRTWAAVQATDELASHASWMENFPWTRLEGVAAPEERKPMVDVAALRQLPPALVRERLGDGNYGGLHRRPDREMQRIWQEAVAETRALLQGGWA
;
A
#
# COMPACT_ATOMS: atom_id res chain seq x y z
N MET A 1 0.14 1.70 -17.82
CA MET A 1 -0.98 0.95 -18.47
C MET A 1 -1.72 0.19 -17.39
N ARG A 2 -3.06 0.27 -17.30
CA ARG A 2 -3.82 -0.45 -16.28
C ARG A 2 -4.43 -1.71 -16.90
N ILE A 3 -4.34 -2.85 -16.23
CA ILE A 3 -4.90 -4.11 -16.74
C ILE A 3 -6.40 -4.02 -17.01
N GLU A 4 -7.14 -3.23 -16.23
CA GLU A 4 -8.58 -2.99 -16.43
C GLU A 4 -8.93 -2.32 -17.77
N ASP A 5 -7.96 -1.68 -18.42
CA ASP A 5 -8.10 -1.05 -19.74
C ASP A 5 -7.52 -1.92 -20.87
N MET A 6 -7.12 -3.17 -20.57
CA MET A 6 -6.47 -4.09 -21.51
C MET A 6 -7.28 -5.36 -21.72
N ASN A 7 -7.25 -5.89 -22.94
CA ASN A 7 -7.66 -7.27 -23.20
C ASN A 7 -6.45 -8.21 -23.24
N TRP A 8 -6.69 -9.53 -23.25
CA TRP A 8 -5.62 -10.53 -23.22
C TRP A 8 -4.65 -10.43 -24.41
N ALA A 9 -5.11 -10.01 -25.58
CA ALA A 9 -4.26 -9.87 -26.76
C ALA A 9 -3.28 -8.69 -26.63
N MET A 10 -3.71 -7.59 -26.01
CA MET A 10 -2.82 -6.47 -25.67
C MET A 10 -1.74 -6.88 -24.66
N VAL A 11 -2.10 -7.71 -23.68
CA VAL A 11 -1.13 -8.28 -22.73
C VAL A 11 -0.13 -9.19 -23.45
N ALA A 12 -0.60 -10.05 -24.35
CA ALA A 12 0.27 -10.91 -25.14
C ALA A 12 1.27 -10.13 -25.99
N GLU A 13 0.86 -9.01 -26.60
CA GLU A 13 1.77 -8.13 -27.35
C GLU A 13 2.79 -7.45 -26.43
N THR A 14 2.35 -6.97 -25.27
CA THR A 14 3.22 -6.34 -24.25
C THR A 14 4.35 -7.29 -23.83
N LEU A 15 4.01 -8.55 -23.52
CA LEU A 15 4.93 -9.59 -23.07
C LEU A 15 6.05 -9.93 -24.08
N ARG A 16 5.93 -9.53 -25.34
CA ARG A 16 7.00 -9.72 -26.33
C ARG A 16 8.25 -8.88 -26.04
N THR A 17 8.08 -7.77 -25.31
CA THR A 17 9.16 -6.79 -25.04
C THR A 17 9.23 -6.33 -23.59
N GLU A 18 8.19 -6.62 -22.80
CA GLU A 18 8.07 -6.20 -21.41
C GLU A 18 7.64 -7.36 -20.53
N ASP A 19 8.54 -7.82 -19.67
CA ASP A 19 8.29 -8.86 -18.65
C ASP A 19 8.13 -8.26 -17.24
N ARG A 20 8.08 -6.93 -17.11
CA ARG A 20 7.73 -6.24 -15.86
C ARG A 20 6.23 -6.13 -15.67
N CYS A 21 5.79 -6.18 -14.41
CA CYS A 21 4.46 -5.73 -14.02
C CYS A 21 4.45 -5.14 -12.60
N VAL A 22 3.36 -4.46 -12.27
CA VAL A 22 3.13 -3.91 -10.92
C VAL A 22 1.94 -4.61 -10.29
N LEU A 23 2.11 -5.09 -9.06
CA LEU A 23 1.05 -5.65 -8.23
C LEU A 23 0.82 -4.76 -7.00
N PRO A 24 -0.21 -3.90 -7.00
CA PRO A 24 -0.54 -3.10 -5.84
C PRO A 24 -1.22 -3.96 -4.76
N LEU A 25 -0.84 -3.77 -3.50
CA LEU A 25 -1.44 -4.45 -2.35
C LEU A 25 -1.96 -3.41 -1.35
N GLY A 26 -3.22 -3.52 -0.95
CA GLY A 26 -3.84 -2.63 0.03
C GLY A 26 -4.43 -3.38 1.21
N CYS A 27 -5.44 -2.77 1.80
CA CYS A 27 -6.33 -3.31 2.82
C CYS A 27 -7.65 -2.53 2.82
N THR A 28 -8.66 -3.09 3.47
CA THR A 28 -9.93 -2.43 3.77
C THR A 28 -10.05 -2.32 5.28
N GLU A 29 -9.71 -1.16 5.81
CA GLU A 29 -9.61 -0.93 7.26
C GLU A 29 -9.88 0.51 7.68
N GLN A 30 -10.19 0.67 8.96
CA GLN A 30 -10.43 1.97 9.57
C GLN A 30 -9.26 2.94 9.32
N HIS A 31 -9.59 4.16 8.90
CA HIS A 31 -8.64 5.26 8.75
C HIS A 31 -9.22 6.56 9.30
N ALA A 32 -9.71 6.53 10.54
CA ALA A 32 -10.43 7.64 11.15
C ALA A 32 -11.55 8.17 10.23
N THR A 33 -11.39 9.39 9.70
CA THR A 33 -12.38 10.04 8.83
C THR A 33 -12.17 9.79 7.32
N LEU A 34 -11.16 9.01 6.95
CA LEU A 34 -10.86 8.69 5.55
C LEU A 34 -11.67 7.48 5.06
N SER A 35 -11.60 7.22 3.75
CA SER A 35 -12.16 6.02 3.16
C SER A 35 -11.59 4.75 3.80
N LEU A 36 -12.44 3.74 4.02
CA LEU A 36 -11.98 2.41 4.44
C LEU A 36 -11.03 1.76 3.43
N ALA A 37 -11.02 2.22 2.18
CA ALA A 37 -10.14 1.73 1.12
C ALA A 37 -8.88 2.60 0.96
N THR A 38 -8.46 3.36 1.99
CA THR A 38 -7.32 4.29 1.92
C THR A 38 -6.07 3.61 1.38
N ASP A 39 -5.62 2.51 2.00
CA ASP A 39 -4.43 1.75 1.57
C ASP A 39 -4.51 1.32 0.11
N THR A 40 -5.66 0.79 -0.28
CA THR A 40 -5.91 0.28 -1.64
C THR A 40 -5.90 1.41 -2.66
N ARG A 41 -6.56 2.54 -2.36
CA ARG A 41 -6.59 3.72 -3.24
C ARG A 41 -5.20 4.31 -3.42
N LEU A 42 -4.43 4.43 -2.33
CA LEU A 42 -3.09 5.01 -2.37
C LEU A 42 -2.13 4.11 -3.14
N ALA A 43 -2.07 2.81 -2.83
CA ALA A 43 -1.21 1.85 -3.53
C ALA A 43 -1.52 1.79 -5.03
N ALA A 44 -2.80 1.69 -5.40
CA ALA A 44 -3.21 1.65 -6.80
C ALA A 44 -2.83 2.92 -7.55
N ARG A 45 -2.97 4.09 -6.90
CA ARG A 45 -2.70 5.38 -7.54
C ARG A 45 -1.20 5.64 -7.70
N VAL A 46 -0.38 5.39 -6.66
CA VAL A 46 1.09 5.49 -6.77
C VAL A 46 1.60 4.55 -7.86
N ALA A 47 1.13 3.30 -7.88
CA ALA A 47 1.52 2.32 -8.91
C ALA A 47 1.18 2.80 -10.33
N ALA A 48 -0.03 3.30 -10.53
CA ALA A 48 -0.49 3.79 -11.84
C ALA A 48 0.31 5.02 -12.31
N GLU A 49 0.49 6.02 -11.45
CA GLU A 49 1.24 7.24 -11.79
C GLU A 49 2.74 6.95 -12.01
N ALA A 50 3.32 6.04 -11.22
CA ALA A 50 4.72 5.63 -11.39
C ALA A 50 4.96 4.85 -12.69
N ALA A 51 4.02 4.01 -13.11
CA ALA A 51 4.10 3.22 -14.34
C ALA A 51 3.65 3.97 -15.61
N ASP A 52 3.08 5.17 -15.45
CA ASP A 52 2.56 5.96 -16.57
C ASP A 52 3.64 6.21 -17.64
N GLY A 53 3.34 6.00 -18.91
CA GLY A 53 4.30 6.13 -20.02
C GLY A 53 5.47 5.12 -20.05
N LEU A 54 5.56 4.15 -19.12
CA LEU A 54 6.65 3.15 -19.12
C LEU A 54 6.34 1.86 -19.90
N GLY A 55 5.10 1.68 -20.37
CA GLY A 55 4.67 0.42 -20.98
C GLY A 55 4.46 -0.74 -19.99
N VAL A 56 4.68 -0.51 -18.69
CA VAL A 56 4.53 -1.53 -17.65
C VAL A 56 3.05 -1.65 -17.24
N PRO A 57 2.45 -2.87 -17.29
CA PRO A 57 1.09 -3.10 -16.84
C PRO A 57 0.98 -3.07 -15.31
N VAL A 58 -0.05 -2.39 -14.81
CA VAL A 58 -0.44 -2.35 -13.40
C VAL A 58 -1.68 -3.19 -13.22
N PHE A 59 -1.57 -4.24 -12.40
CA PHE A 59 -2.67 -5.13 -12.06
C PHE A 59 -3.65 -4.49 -11.07
N PRO A 60 -4.89 -5.01 -10.97
CA PRO A 60 -5.83 -4.56 -9.95
C PRO A 60 -5.22 -4.70 -8.55
N ALA A 61 -5.45 -3.70 -7.70
CA ALA A 61 -4.96 -3.74 -6.34
C ALA A 61 -5.69 -4.83 -5.54
N LEU A 62 -4.97 -5.62 -4.74
CA LEU A 62 -5.57 -6.53 -3.77
C LEU A 62 -6.23 -5.69 -2.65
N PRO A 63 -7.57 -5.69 -2.49
CA PRO A 63 -8.25 -4.75 -1.60
C PRO A 63 -8.34 -5.20 -0.14
N TYR A 64 -7.81 -6.39 0.17
CA TYR A 64 -7.87 -6.98 1.51
C TYR A 64 -6.47 -7.42 1.96
N GLY A 65 -6.12 -7.08 3.19
CA GLY A 65 -4.83 -7.38 3.80
C GLY A 65 -4.98 -8.02 5.19
N VAL A 66 -3.91 -7.96 5.99
CA VAL A 66 -3.89 -8.48 7.36
C VAL A 66 -3.99 -7.32 8.34
N THR A 67 -5.08 -7.23 9.10
CA THR A 67 -5.35 -6.13 10.04
C THR A 67 -6.18 -6.56 11.26
N PRO A 68 -5.77 -7.62 11.98
CA PRO A 68 -6.58 -8.19 13.04
C PRO A 68 -6.91 -7.18 14.15
N SER A 69 -5.97 -6.29 14.48
CA SER A 69 -6.10 -5.28 15.54
C SER A 69 -7.24 -4.27 15.31
N PHE A 70 -7.68 -4.07 14.07
CA PHE A 70 -8.75 -3.12 13.73
C PHE A 70 -10.11 -3.77 13.49
N THR A 71 -10.25 -5.08 13.66
CA THR A 71 -11.50 -5.81 13.38
C THR A 71 -12.71 -5.41 14.27
N ALA A 72 -12.49 -4.66 15.35
CA ALA A 72 -13.58 -4.08 16.14
C ALA A 72 -14.14 -2.76 15.55
N TYR A 73 -13.49 -2.19 14.53
CA TYR A 73 -13.98 -1.05 13.78
C TYR A 73 -14.90 -1.51 12.64
N PRO A 74 -16.16 -1.05 12.58
CA PRO A 74 -17.10 -1.45 11.55
C PRO A 74 -16.55 -1.22 10.13
N GLY A 75 -16.73 -2.22 9.27
CA GLY A 75 -16.25 -2.19 7.88
C GLY A 75 -14.79 -2.63 7.68
N THR A 76 -14.00 -2.78 8.75
CA THR A 76 -12.66 -3.37 8.65
C THR A 76 -12.76 -4.88 8.39
N VAL A 77 -12.04 -5.36 7.37
CA VAL A 77 -11.99 -6.78 7.02
C VAL A 77 -10.54 -7.24 6.99
N SER A 78 -10.19 -8.17 7.89
CA SER A 78 -8.86 -8.77 7.96
C SER A 78 -8.86 -10.19 7.42
N LEU A 79 -7.92 -10.47 6.52
CA LEU A 79 -7.53 -11.83 6.19
C LEU A 79 -6.74 -12.45 7.34
N ARG A 80 -6.79 -13.78 7.45
CA ARG A 80 -5.82 -14.54 8.24
C ARG A 80 -4.48 -14.51 7.50
N VAL A 81 -3.37 -14.50 8.24
CA VAL A 81 -2.02 -14.52 7.65
C VAL A 81 -1.87 -15.67 6.64
N GLY A 82 -2.27 -16.89 7.00
CA GLY A 82 -2.18 -18.04 6.08
C GLY A 82 -3.03 -17.89 4.80
N THR A 83 -4.19 -17.23 4.89
CA THR A 83 -5.02 -16.93 3.70
C THR A 83 -4.36 -15.86 2.84
N TYR A 84 -3.80 -14.81 3.46
CA TYR A 84 -3.09 -13.77 2.75
C TYR A 84 -1.86 -14.31 2.00
N LEU A 85 -1.06 -15.17 2.64
CA LEU A 85 0.11 -15.79 2.01
C LEU A 85 -0.28 -16.73 0.86
N ALA A 86 -1.35 -17.53 1.02
CA ALA A 86 -1.86 -18.37 -0.07
C ALA A 86 -2.33 -17.53 -1.27
N LEU A 87 -3.05 -16.43 -1.03
CA LEU A 87 -3.45 -15.51 -2.10
C LEU A 87 -2.24 -14.86 -2.78
N LEU A 88 -1.24 -14.43 -2.00
CA LEU A 88 -0.03 -13.83 -2.55
C LEU A 88 0.76 -14.83 -3.41
N ASP A 89 0.82 -16.11 -3.01
CA ASP A 89 1.38 -17.18 -3.83
C ASP A 89 0.64 -17.35 -5.14
N ASP A 90 -0.69 -17.49 -5.11
CA ASP A 90 -1.50 -17.64 -6.32
C ASP A 90 -1.33 -16.45 -7.27
N LEU A 91 -1.28 -15.22 -6.75
CA LEU A 91 -1.09 -14.02 -7.54
C LEU A 91 0.30 -13.97 -8.19
N LEU A 92 1.38 -14.19 -7.43
CA LEU A 92 2.74 -14.14 -7.98
C LEU A 92 3.01 -15.30 -8.94
N SER A 93 2.60 -16.52 -8.57
CA SER A 93 2.71 -17.71 -9.41
C SER A 93 1.88 -17.57 -10.69
N GLY A 94 0.69 -16.97 -10.62
CA GLY A 94 -0.14 -16.66 -11.79
C GLY A 94 0.52 -15.65 -12.73
N LEU A 95 1.06 -14.55 -12.19
CA LEU A 95 1.81 -13.56 -12.98
C LEU A 95 3.05 -14.18 -13.64
N HIS A 96 3.80 -14.98 -12.88
CA HIS A 96 4.95 -15.72 -13.39
C HIS A 96 4.56 -16.68 -14.51
N ALA A 97 3.49 -17.44 -14.35
CA ALA A 97 3.00 -18.36 -15.38
C ALA A 97 2.60 -17.66 -16.69
N GLN A 98 2.17 -16.38 -16.63
CA GLN A 98 1.86 -15.58 -17.83
C GLN A 98 3.09 -15.05 -18.57
N GLY A 99 4.29 -15.10 -17.97
CA GLY A 99 5.52 -14.62 -18.58
C GLY A 99 6.14 -13.38 -17.92
N PHE A 100 5.49 -12.81 -16.89
CA PHE A 100 6.13 -11.76 -16.10
C PHE A 100 7.27 -12.34 -15.27
N ARG A 101 8.42 -11.69 -15.28
CA ARG A 101 9.60 -12.11 -14.50
C ARG A 101 10.05 -11.05 -13.51
N ARG A 102 9.65 -9.80 -13.72
CA ARG A 102 10.06 -8.65 -12.92
C ARG A 102 8.84 -7.99 -12.28
N ILE A 103 8.53 -8.33 -11.04
CA ILE A 103 7.29 -7.90 -10.38
C ILE A 103 7.61 -6.85 -9.32
N LEU A 104 7.07 -5.64 -9.47
CA LEU A 104 7.11 -4.64 -8.40
C LEU A 104 5.82 -4.76 -7.59
N ILE A 105 5.96 -5.15 -6.32
CA ILE A 105 4.86 -5.08 -5.36
C ILE A 105 4.84 -3.67 -4.78
N VAL A 106 3.77 -2.92 -5.03
CA VAL A 106 3.52 -1.62 -4.39
C VAL A 106 2.55 -1.84 -3.24
N ASN A 107 3.11 -2.09 -2.06
CA ASN A 107 2.31 -2.28 -0.86
C ASN A 107 1.90 -0.92 -0.29
N GLY A 108 0.65 -0.81 0.17
CA GLY A 108 0.08 0.36 0.84
C GLY A 108 -0.35 0.14 2.29
N HIS A 109 -0.13 -1.07 2.85
CA HIS A 109 -0.57 -1.40 4.20
C HIS A 109 0.54 -2.06 5.04
N GLY A 110 0.84 -1.53 6.22
CA GLY A 110 1.89 -2.07 7.10
C GLY A 110 1.62 -3.49 7.60
N GLY A 111 0.35 -3.85 7.78
CA GLY A 111 -0.05 -5.18 8.24
C GLY A 111 0.26 -6.31 7.25
N ASN A 112 0.52 -5.98 5.98
CA ASN A 112 0.92 -6.93 4.94
C ASN A 112 2.37 -7.44 5.05
N SER A 113 3.14 -6.96 6.03
CA SER A 113 4.53 -7.36 6.27
C SER A 113 4.82 -8.88 6.34
N PRO A 114 3.90 -9.78 6.75
CA PRO A 114 4.15 -11.22 6.61
C PRO A 114 4.45 -11.66 5.17
N GLY A 115 3.83 -11.02 4.18
CA GLY A 115 4.11 -11.28 2.76
C GLY A 115 5.55 -10.92 2.37
N GLN A 116 6.08 -9.83 2.93
CA GLN A 116 7.47 -9.42 2.71
C GLN A 116 8.47 -10.46 3.23
N GLY A 117 8.21 -11.00 4.43
CA GLY A 117 9.06 -12.05 5.01
C GLY A 117 8.98 -13.37 4.24
N TRP A 118 7.78 -13.72 3.75
CA TRP A 118 7.55 -14.94 2.98
C TRP A 118 8.10 -14.89 1.55
N LEU A 119 8.31 -13.71 0.97
CA LEU A 119 8.74 -13.54 -0.42
C LEU A 119 10.03 -14.31 -0.78
N GLY A 120 10.96 -14.46 0.17
CA GLY A 120 12.19 -15.24 -0.03
C GLY A 120 11.92 -16.72 -0.36
N GLU A 121 10.90 -17.32 0.26
CA GLU A 121 10.50 -18.72 -0.02
C GLU A 121 9.91 -18.87 -1.43
N TRP A 122 9.16 -17.87 -1.89
CA TRP A 122 8.62 -17.86 -3.25
C TRP A 122 9.74 -17.73 -4.29
N LEU A 123 10.68 -16.79 -4.08
CA LEU A 123 11.82 -16.59 -4.98
C LEU A 123 12.74 -17.81 -5.04
N ALA A 124 12.93 -18.54 -3.94
CA ALA A 124 13.71 -19.79 -3.93
C ALA A 124 13.14 -20.88 -4.86
N ARG A 125 11.83 -20.85 -5.14
CA ARG A 125 11.15 -21.75 -6.08
C ARG A 125 11.10 -21.23 -7.51
N HIS A 126 11.40 -19.94 -7.72
CA HIS A 126 11.31 -19.25 -9.02
C HIS A 126 12.62 -18.48 -9.32
N PRO A 127 13.73 -19.19 -9.59
CA PRO A 127 15.06 -18.58 -9.72
C PRO A 127 15.18 -17.61 -10.92
N ASP A 128 14.28 -17.71 -11.88
CA ASP A 128 14.18 -16.82 -13.05
C ASP A 128 13.38 -15.54 -12.78
N ALA A 129 12.81 -15.39 -11.58
CA ALA A 129 12.04 -14.21 -11.19
C ALA A 129 12.88 -13.18 -10.41
N ARG A 130 12.43 -11.92 -10.44
CA ARG A 130 12.83 -10.82 -9.59
C ARG A 130 11.57 -10.16 -9.04
N VAL A 131 11.47 -10.06 -7.73
CA VAL A 131 10.34 -9.39 -7.08
C VAL A 131 10.86 -8.36 -6.10
N GLN A 132 10.42 -7.12 -6.23
CA GLN A 132 10.74 -6.04 -5.31
C GLN A 132 9.52 -5.75 -4.43
N TRP A 133 9.69 -5.79 -3.11
CA TRP A 133 8.66 -5.38 -2.15
C TRP A 133 8.84 -3.91 -1.77
N HIS A 134 7.92 -3.06 -2.20
CA HIS A 134 7.99 -1.61 -2.00
C HIS A 134 6.82 -1.13 -1.12
N ASN A 135 7.13 -0.82 0.15
CA ASN A 135 6.21 -0.10 1.03
C ASN A 135 6.31 1.40 0.68
N TRP A 136 5.44 1.89 -0.21
CA TRP A 136 5.63 3.21 -0.84
C TRP A 136 5.66 4.36 0.18
N TRP A 137 4.87 4.25 1.26
CA TRP A 137 4.62 5.32 2.24
C TRP A 137 5.81 5.55 3.19
N ASN A 138 6.69 4.56 3.35
CA ASN A 138 7.89 4.65 4.19
C ASN A 138 9.18 4.28 3.45
N ALA A 139 9.14 4.32 2.12
CA ALA A 139 10.33 4.22 1.29
C ALA A 139 11.29 5.39 1.58
N PRO A 140 12.62 5.23 1.38
CA PRO A 140 13.61 6.19 1.89
C PRO A 140 13.35 7.66 1.54
N ARG A 141 13.04 7.99 0.28
CA ARG A 141 12.78 9.38 -0.15
C ARG A 141 11.41 9.85 0.33
N THR A 142 10.37 9.02 0.18
CA THR A 142 9.02 9.34 0.69
C THR A 142 9.06 9.64 2.18
N TRP A 143 9.70 8.77 2.96
CA TRP A 143 9.80 8.90 4.41
C TRP A 143 10.60 10.13 4.82
N ALA A 144 11.70 10.44 4.12
CA ALA A 144 12.44 11.67 4.35
C ALA A 144 11.56 12.91 4.12
N ALA A 145 10.73 12.92 3.08
CA ALA A 145 9.78 14.01 2.82
C ALA A 145 8.68 14.12 3.89
N VAL A 146 8.18 12.98 4.39
CA VAL A 146 7.23 12.91 5.51
C VAL A 146 7.85 13.50 6.76
N GLN A 147 9.03 13.03 7.16
CA GLN A 147 9.74 13.47 8.37
C GLN A 147 10.13 14.96 8.30
N ALA A 148 10.50 15.46 7.12
CA ALA A 148 10.76 16.89 6.91
C ALA A 148 9.50 17.78 7.04
N THR A 149 8.30 17.19 6.94
CA THR A 149 7.02 17.90 7.04
C THR A 149 6.48 17.89 8.48
N ASP A 150 6.49 16.73 9.13
CA ASP A 150 6.18 16.54 10.55
C ASP A 150 6.77 15.20 11.00
N GLU A 151 7.50 15.21 12.11
CA GLU A 151 8.04 13.97 12.69
C GLU A 151 6.92 13.06 13.23
N LEU A 152 5.77 13.64 13.60
CA LEU A 152 4.60 12.93 14.12
C LEU A 152 3.67 12.49 13.00
N ALA A 153 4.13 11.52 12.21
CA ALA A 153 3.40 10.84 11.16
C ALA A 153 3.04 9.41 11.62
N SER A 154 1.76 9.02 11.51
CA SER A 154 1.28 7.73 12.01
C SER A 154 0.04 7.20 11.25
N HIS A 155 -0.50 6.06 11.70
CA HIS A 155 -1.74 5.46 11.17
C HIS A 155 -2.95 6.40 11.28
N ALA A 156 -3.72 6.48 10.20
CA ALA A 156 -4.89 7.33 10.00
C ALA A 156 -4.64 8.82 10.27
N SER A 157 -3.38 9.24 10.14
CA SER A 157 -2.96 10.63 10.33
C SER A 157 -2.86 11.37 9.00
N TRP A 158 -2.40 12.62 9.08
CA TRP A 158 -2.21 13.50 7.94
C TRP A 158 -1.39 12.86 6.81
N MET A 159 -0.47 11.93 7.11
CA MET A 159 0.39 11.30 6.09
C MET A 159 -0.36 10.40 5.10
N GLU A 160 -1.57 9.95 5.44
CA GLU A 160 -2.47 9.17 4.59
C GLU A 160 -3.65 10.02 4.06
N ASN A 161 -3.77 11.27 4.53
CA ASN A 161 -4.87 12.18 4.24
C ASN A 161 -4.63 13.01 2.97
N PHE A 162 -4.72 12.35 1.83
CA PHE A 162 -4.68 12.97 0.51
C PHE A 162 -6.08 13.35 0.01
N PRO A 163 -6.22 14.30 -0.94
CA PRO A 163 -7.52 14.66 -1.51
C PRO A 163 -8.36 13.46 -2.00
N TRP A 164 -7.71 12.41 -2.53
CA TRP A 164 -8.37 11.20 -3.05
C TRP A 164 -8.67 10.11 -2.01
N THR A 165 -8.28 10.30 -0.74
CA THR A 165 -8.67 9.40 0.38
C THR A 165 -9.77 9.99 1.26
N ARG A 166 -10.06 11.29 1.10
CA ARG A 166 -11.14 12.00 1.80
C ARG A 166 -12.51 11.60 1.27
N LEU A 167 -13.50 11.70 2.14
CA LEU A 167 -14.91 11.48 1.82
C LEU A 167 -15.64 12.83 1.78
N GLU A 168 -16.53 12.99 0.79
CA GLU A 168 -17.34 14.19 0.66
C GLU A 168 -18.21 14.40 1.91
N GLY A 169 -18.26 15.64 2.40
CA GLY A 169 -19.03 16.00 3.59
C GLY A 169 -18.45 15.53 4.93
N VAL A 170 -17.29 14.85 4.94
CA VAL A 170 -16.65 14.38 6.18
C VAL A 170 -15.47 15.30 6.54
N ALA A 171 -15.58 15.99 7.68
CA ALA A 171 -14.52 16.84 8.21
C ALA A 171 -13.54 16.02 9.06
N ALA A 172 -12.25 16.33 8.94
CA ALA A 172 -11.21 15.78 9.82
C ALA A 172 -11.10 16.65 11.11
N PRO A 173 -10.79 16.06 12.27
CA PRO A 173 -10.48 16.82 13.47
C PRO A 173 -9.31 17.80 13.24
N GLU A 174 -9.40 18.99 13.83
CA GLU A 174 -8.35 20.01 13.76
C GLU A 174 -7.28 19.83 14.84
N GLU A 175 -7.67 19.25 15.98
CA GLU A 175 -6.80 19.07 17.13
C GLU A 175 -5.74 17.98 16.87
N ARG A 176 -4.50 18.25 17.28
CA ARG A 176 -3.43 17.25 17.23
C ARG A 176 -3.65 16.20 18.31
N LYS A 177 -3.70 14.94 17.91
CA LYS A 177 -3.76 13.80 18.84
C LYS A 177 -2.36 13.46 19.38
N PRO A 178 -2.20 13.25 20.70
CA PRO A 178 -0.96 12.69 21.24
C PRO A 178 -0.68 11.29 20.69
N MET A 179 0.59 10.94 20.55
CA MET A 179 0.97 9.59 20.09
C MET A 179 0.59 8.55 21.12
N VAL A 180 -0.02 7.46 20.65
CA VAL A 180 -0.35 6.30 21.47
C VAL A 180 0.87 5.38 21.64
N ASP A 181 0.86 4.60 22.73
CA ASP A 181 1.84 3.52 22.91
C ASP A 181 1.49 2.33 21.98
N VAL A 182 2.09 2.33 20.80
CA VAL A 182 1.89 1.29 19.78
C VAL A 182 2.32 -0.09 20.28
N ALA A 183 3.34 -0.18 21.13
CA ALA A 183 3.82 -1.45 21.68
C ALA A 183 2.79 -2.06 22.64
N ALA A 184 2.15 -1.22 23.45
CA ALA A 184 1.05 -1.63 24.31
C ALA A 184 -0.19 -2.03 23.49
N LEU A 185 -0.55 -1.27 22.44
CA LEU A 185 -1.71 -1.59 21.60
C LEU A 185 -1.60 -2.95 20.90
N ARG A 186 -0.41 -3.33 20.45
CA ARG A 186 -0.15 -4.64 19.80
C ARG A 186 -0.45 -5.85 20.68
N GLN A 187 -0.54 -5.67 22.00
CA GLN A 187 -0.82 -6.73 22.97
C GLN A 187 -2.31 -6.84 23.32
N LEU A 188 -3.17 -5.99 22.74
CA LEU A 188 -4.58 -5.92 23.09
C LEU A 188 -5.47 -6.63 22.06
N PRO A 189 -6.62 -7.18 22.51
CA PRO A 189 -7.66 -7.61 21.60
C PRO A 189 -8.29 -6.40 20.89
N PRO A 190 -8.89 -6.60 19.70
CA PRO A 190 -9.37 -5.50 18.84
C PRO A 190 -10.38 -4.56 19.52
N ALA A 191 -11.23 -5.08 20.40
CA ALA A 191 -12.19 -4.26 21.15
C ALA A 191 -11.49 -3.23 22.05
N LEU A 192 -10.43 -3.64 22.76
CA LEU A 192 -9.64 -2.74 23.61
C LEU A 192 -8.74 -1.81 22.79
N VAL A 193 -8.28 -2.25 21.62
CA VAL A 193 -7.60 -1.35 20.65
C VAL A 193 -8.53 -0.22 20.26
N ARG A 194 -9.77 -0.53 19.87
CA ARG A 194 -10.78 0.48 19.51
C ARG A 194 -11.13 1.39 20.68
N GLU A 195 -11.30 0.85 21.87
CA GLU A 195 -11.57 1.64 23.08
C GLU A 195 -10.47 2.66 23.35
N ARG A 196 -9.20 2.24 23.28
CA ARG A 196 -8.04 3.12 23.53
C ARG A 196 -7.80 4.13 22.42
N LEU A 197 -7.98 3.72 21.17
CA LEU A 197 -7.76 4.61 20.03
C LEU A 197 -8.94 5.56 19.80
N GLY A 198 -10.16 5.17 20.13
CA GLY A 198 -11.36 5.95 19.81
C GLY A 198 -11.55 6.05 18.30
N ASP A 199 -11.17 7.17 17.71
CA ASP A 199 -11.27 7.45 16.27
C ASP A 199 -10.39 6.57 15.39
N GLY A 200 -9.41 5.86 15.96
CA GLY A 200 -8.54 4.94 15.23
C GLY A 200 -7.21 5.54 14.76
N ASN A 201 -6.99 6.85 14.93
CA ASN A 201 -5.71 7.52 14.64
C ASN A 201 -4.66 7.20 15.71
N TYR A 202 -3.40 6.97 15.35
CA TYR A 202 -2.34 6.65 16.31
C TYR A 202 -1.70 7.89 16.97
N GLY A 203 -1.77 9.05 16.33
CA GLY A 203 -1.23 10.31 16.80
C GLY A 203 -0.94 11.28 15.64
N GLY A 204 -0.70 12.54 15.99
CA GLY A 204 -0.44 13.60 15.02
C GLY A 204 -1.70 14.34 14.60
N LEU A 205 -1.53 15.20 13.58
CA LEU A 205 -2.66 15.86 12.93
C LEU A 205 -3.41 14.86 12.06
N HIS A 206 -4.72 15.03 11.89
CA HIS A 206 -5.48 14.24 10.92
C HIS A 206 -5.31 14.73 9.50
N ARG A 207 -5.00 16.03 9.32
CA ARG A 207 -4.86 16.66 8.01
C ARG A 207 -3.75 17.69 7.99
N ARG A 208 -3.13 17.85 6.82
CA ARG A 208 -2.24 18.97 6.48
C ARG A 208 -2.66 19.63 5.16
N PRO A 209 -2.16 20.84 4.85
CA PRO A 209 -2.46 21.52 3.59
C PRO A 209 -2.14 20.66 2.36
N ASP A 210 -3.00 20.69 1.36
CA ASP A 210 -2.88 19.80 0.19
C ASP A 210 -1.58 20.03 -0.60
N ARG A 211 -1.04 21.26 -0.57
CA ARG A 211 0.28 21.59 -1.14
C ARG A 211 1.45 20.87 -0.47
N GLU A 212 1.34 20.53 0.82
CA GLU A 212 2.34 19.74 1.53
C GLU A 212 2.21 18.28 1.13
N MET A 213 0.98 17.77 1.16
CA MET A 213 0.68 16.39 0.75
C MET A 213 1.10 16.12 -0.69
N GLN A 214 0.86 17.06 -1.61
CA GLN A 214 1.22 16.90 -3.02
C GLN A 214 2.74 16.75 -3.23
N ARG A 215 3.57 17.41 -2.41
CA ARG A 215 5.04 17.28 -2.49
C ARG A 215 5.49 15.89 -2.07
N ILE A 216 4.95 15.38 -0.96
CA ILE A 216 5.23 14.00 -0.51
C ILE A 216 4.77 12.99 -1.56
N TRP A 217 3.59 13.22 -2.15
CA TRP A 217 3.07 12.36 -3.21
C TRP A 217 4.00 12.31 -4.44
N GLN A 218 4.50 13.47 -4.87
CA GLN A 218 5.45 13.54 -5.98
C GLN A 218 6.73 12.76 -5.71
N GLU A 219 7.26 12.84 -4.48
CA GLU A 219 8.42 12.02 -4.08
C GLU A 219 8.09 10.52 -4.10
N ALA A 220 6.92 10.11 -3.60
CA ALA A 220 6.49 8.71 -3.61
C ALA A 220 6.36 8.15 -5.03
N VAL A 221 5.74 8.90 -5.94
CA VAL A 221 5.63 8.51 -7.35
C VAL A 221 7.01 8.44 -8.01
N ALA A 222 7.88 9.42 -7.76
CA ALA A 222 9.22 9.44 -8.33
C ALA A 222 10.11 8.29 -7.82
N GLU A 223 10.05 7.97 -6.53
CA GLU A 223 10.78 6.85 -5.93
C GLU A 223 10.26 5.51 -6.44
N THR A 224 8.94 5.32 -6.50
CA THR A 224 8.33 4.12 -7.09
C THR A 224 8.72 3.96 -8.56
N ARG A 225 8.74 5.05 -9.33
CA ARG A 225 9.13 5.05 -10.75
C ARG A 225 10.59 4.65 -10.94
N ALA A 226 11.49 5.10 -10.06
CA ALA A 226 12.90 4.74 -10.11
C ALA A 226 13.11 3.22 -9.93
N LEU A 227 12.31 2.58 -9.08
CA LEU A 227 12.30 1.12 -8.92
C LEU A 227 11.77 0.39 -10.16
N LEU A 228 10.81 0.96 -10.89
CA LEU A 228 10.37 0.38 -12.15
C LEU A 228 11.47 0.45 -13.22
N GLN A 229 12.20 1.55 -13.27
CA GLN A 229 13.23 1.80 -14.28
C GLN A 229 14.58 1.11 -13.97
N GLY A 230 14.84 0.71 -12.72
CA GLY A 230 16.11 0.12 -12.29
C GLY A 230 15.98 -0.93 -11.19
N GLY A 231 17.10 -1.51 -10.74
CA GLY A 231 17.11 -2.47 -9.62
C GLY A 231 16.70 -3.91 -9.97
N TRP A 232 16.70 -4.28 -11.25
CA TRP A 232 16.32 -5.61 -11.73
C TRP A 232 17.50 -6.58 -11.97
N ALA A 233 18.72 -6.20 -11.60
CA ALA A 233 19.92 -7.04 -11.75
C ALA A 233 19.84 -8.29 -10.83
#